data_AF-A0A929TRQ7-F1
#
_entry.id   AF-A0A929TRQ7-F1
#
_cell.length_a   1.000
_cell.length_b   1.000
_cell.length_c   1.000
_cell.angle_alpha   90.00
_cell.angle_beta   90.00
_cell.angle_gamma   90.00
#
_symmetry.space_group_name_H-M   'P 1'
#
loop_
_entity.id
_entity.type
_entity.pdbx_description
1 polymer ?
#
loop_
_entity_poly.entity_id
_entity_poly.type
_entity_poly.pdbx_seq_one_letter_code
_entity_poly.pdbx_strand_id
1 'polypeptide(L)'
;MKINIYYGGRGVIDDPTLYVITKMADVFRELNVTVEQFNLYEQKNNITALAGSLRGADGIILASTVEWYGVGGFLMQLLDAFWLYGDKEKISEIYMMPVVMSTTYGERDGMTTLSSAWEILSGRPCEGLCGFIDDTATLEKNETYKALIEKKAEYLYRTINQKLSVLPSSNQAVKKRISMTKAPDLTPQESEQLSQYASDDNYVQKQKEDIQELTSLFRSRMSDTVATSDPDQYMDRFREKFRPREDIKASYSITVTDKPQIGTILLTISGGKLVCSMAKKDTECEVAMQMTKEVLDDIMVGRMTFQRAFMTGTIRMKGEFKLMRSLDQLFNFMDKEI
;
A
#
# COMPACT_ATOMS: atom_id res chain seq x y z
N MET A 1 34.81 5.93 14.92
CA MET A 1 34.29 4.56 14.96
C MET A 1 32.83 4.59 14.55
N LYS A 2 32.40 3.69 13.66
CA LYS A 2 31.01 3.57 13.21
C LYS A 2 30.45 2.19 13.57
N ILE A 3 29.27 2.16 14.18
CA ILE A 3 28.53 0.95 14.51
C ILE A 3 27.17 0.96 13.78
N ASN A 4 26.91 -0.06 12.96
CA ASN A 4 25.60 -0.23 12.35
C ASN A 4 24.75 -1.20 13.19
N ILE A 5 23.51 -0.86 13.48
CA ILE A 5 22.57 -1.71 14.20
C ILE A 5 21.51 -2.20 13.22
N TYR A 6 21.41 -3.51 12.98
CA TYR A 6 20.37 -4.10 12.15
C TYR A 6 19.33 -4.74 13.05
N TYR A 7 18.14 -4.16 13.09
CA TYR A 7 17.04 -4.61 13.94
C TYR A 7 16.01 -5.38 13.10
N GLY A 8 15.92 -6.68 13.37
CA GLY A 8 15.03 -7.64 12.72
C GLY A 8 13.74 -7.95 13.48
N GLY A 9 13.37 -7.14 14.48
CA GLY A 9 12.06 -7.22 15.11
C GLY A 9 10.98 -6.48 14.30
N ARG A 10 9.77 -6.40 14.85
CA ARG A 10 8.60 -5.84 14.15
C ARG A 10 8.37 -4.34 14.37
N GLY A 11 9.14 -3.70 15.25
CA GLY A 11 8.95 -2.28 15.60
C GLY A 11 7.74 -2.03 16.50
N VAL A 12 7.34 -3.02 17.31
CA VAL A 12 6.30 -2.83 18.33
C VAL A 12 6.89 -1.97 19.46
N ILE A 13 6.07 -1.08 20.04
CA ILE A 13 6.50 -0.16 21.11
C ILE A 13 7.09 -0.92 22.30
N ASP A 14 6.46 -2.03 22.69
CA ASP A 14 6.89 -2.88 23.81
C ASP A 14 7.85 -4.00 23.38
N ASP A 15 8.71 -3.74 22.39
CA ASP A 15 9.74 -4.72 22.00
C ASP A 15 10.98 -4.62 22.94
N PRO A 16 11.33 -5.71 23.66
CA PRO A 16 12.44 -5.69 24.60
C PRO A 16 13.82 -5.52 23.92
N THR A 17 14.00 -6.06 22.71
CA THR A 17 15.23 -5.88 21.94
C THR A 17 15.38 -4.43 21.50
N LEU A 18 14.29 -3.80 21.07
CA LEU A 18 14.28 -2.39 20.66
C LEU A 18 14.71 -1.47 21.80
N TYR A 19 14.22 -1.72 23.02
CA TYR A 19 14.69 -1.00 24.21
C TYR A 19 16.20 -1.18 24.42
N VAL A 20 16.69 -2.42 24.35
CA VAL A 20 18.10 -2.75 24.60
C VAL A 20 19.01 -2.05 23.60
N ILE A 21 18.74 -2.17 22.30
CA ILE A 21 19.57 -1.52 21.28
C ILE A 21 19.50 0.00 21.35
N THR A 22 18.36 0.56 21.77
CA THR A 22 18.23 2.00 22.01
C THR A 22 19.15 2.45 23.14
N LYS A 23 19.17 1.70 24.25
CA LYS A 23 20.08 1.97 25.37
C LYS A 23 21.55 1.79 24.99
N MET A 24 21.89 0.76 24.23
CA MET A 24 23.26 0.61 23.72
C MET A 24 23.64 1.77 22.81
N ALA A 25 22.73 2.23 21.94
CA ALA A 25 22.96 3.38 21.07
C ALA A 25 23.19 4.68 21.85
N ASP A 26 22.48 4.89 22.96
CA ASP A 26 22.70 6.03 23.85
C ASP A 26 24.15 6.03 24.40
N VAL A 27 24.59 4.89 24.93
CA VAL A 27 25.97 4.71 25.43
C VAL A 27 27.01 4.97 24.33
N PHE A 28 26.77 4.45 23.12
CA PHE A 28 27.66 4.69 21.99
C PHE A 28 27.73 6.17 21.59
N ARG A 29 26.61 6.89 21.62
CA ARG A 29 26.59 8.34 21.34
C ARG A 29 27.36 9.12 22.41
N GLU A 30 27.24 8.75 23.68
CA GLU A 30 28.02 9.34 24.77
C GLU A 30 29.54 9.12 24.57
N LEU A 31 29.92 7.99 24.00
CA LEU A 31 31.31 7.65 23.65
C LEU A 31 31.78 8.24 22.30
N ASN A 32 31.02 9.16 21.69
CA ASN A 32 31.29 9.77 20.39
C ASN A 32 31.42 8.76 19.23
N VAL A 33 30.65 7.67 19.28
CA VAL A 33 30.55 6.69 18.21
C VAL A 33 29.42 7.06 17.26
N THR A 34 29.66 6.97 15.95
CA THR A 34 28.60 7.13 14.96
C THR A 34 27.75 5.87 14.92
N VAL A 35 26.47 5.97 15.28
CA VAL A 35 25.52 4.85 15.26
C VAL A 35 24.51 5.05 14.13
N GLU A 36 24.37 4.05 13.28
CA GLU A 36 23.34 4.01 12.23
C GLU A 36 22.44 2.80 12.43
N GLN A 37 21.15 3.02 12.66
CA GLN A 37 20.17 1.95 12.91
C GLN A 37 19.34 1.70 11.65
N PHE A 38 19.27 0.44 11.25
CA PHE A 38 18.48 -0.08 10.14
C PHE A 38 17.35 -0.93 10.68
N ASN A 39 16.13 -0.39 10.60
CA ASN A 39 14.91 -1.12 10.93
C ASN A 39 14.47 -1.96 9.73
N LEU A 40 14.73 -3.27 9.77
CA LEU A 40 14.53 -4.13 8.60
C LEU A 40 13.05 -4.25 8.20
N TYR A 41 12.13 -4.06 9.14
CA TYR A 41 10.70 -4.03 8.84
C TYR A 41 10.26 -2.80 8.02
N GLU A 42 11.05 -1.72 8.00
CA GLU A 42 10.80 -0.52 7.18
C GLU A 42 11.42 -0.67 5.79
N GLN A 43 12.48 -1.46 5.67
CA GLN A 43 13.28 -1.61 4.47
C GLN A 43 13.05 -2.96 3.75
N LYS A 44 11.86 -3.56 3.87
CA LYS A 44 11.56 -4.92 3.38
C LYS A 44 12.03 -5.20 1.94
N ASN A 45 11.85 -4.23 1.05
CA ASN A 45 12.22 -4.36 -0.37
C ASN A 45 13.68 -3.99 -0.66
N ASN A 46 14.37 -3.41 0.32
CA ASN A 46 15.71 -2.85 0.19
C ASN A 46 16.73 -3.54 1.10
N ILE A 47 16.35 -4.63 1.78
CA ILE A 47 17.23 -5.42 2.66
C ILE A 47 18.48 -5.87 1.89
N THR A 48 18.31 -6.22 0.62
CA THR A 48 19.41 -6.64 -0.25
C THR A 48 20.45 -5.55 -0.46
N ALA A 49 20.06 -4.28 -0.61
CA ALA A 49 20.96 -3.12 -0.76
C ALA A 49 21.79 -2.81 0.50
N LEU A 50 21.34 -3.28 1.68
CA LEU A 50 22.03 -3.04 2.95
C LEU A 50 23.41 -3.69 3.01
N ALA A 51 23.75 -4.63 2.10
CA ALA A 51 25.10 -5.15 1.98
C ALA A 51 26.16 -4.03 1.79
N GLY A 52 25.81 -2.96 1.06
CA GLY A 52 26.71 -1.81 0.86
C GLY A 52 27.01 -1.03 2.14
N SER A 53 26.10 -1.06 3.12
CA SER A 53 26.26 -0.33 4.39
C SER A 53 27.41 -0.84 5.26
N LEU A 54 27.92 -2.05 5.00
CA LEU A 54 29.06 -2.65 5.70
C LEU A 54 30.39 -1.93 5.43
N ARG A 55 30.55 -1.26 4.28
CA ARG A 55 31.85 -0.66 3.87
C ARG A 55 32.40 0.36 4.85
N GLY A 56 31.52 1.10 5.52
CA GLY A 56 31.90 2.14 6.49
C GLY A 56 31.82 1.71 7.94
N ALA A 57 31.42 0.47 8.24
CA ALA A 57 31.19 0.01 9.61
C ALA A 57 32.47 -0.61 10.20
N ASP A 58 32.82 -0.22 11.42
CA ASP A 58 33.88 -0.87 12.21
C ASP A 58 33.31 -2.02 13.06
N GLY A 59 32.04 -1.91 13.43
CA GLY A 59 31.29 -2.95 14.12
C GLY A 59 29.83 -2.95 13.73
N ILE A 60 29.15 -4.06 13.99
CA ILE A 60 27.73 -4.21 13.76
C ILE A 60 27.03 -4.86 14.95
N ILE A 61 25.75 -4.57 15.11
CA ILE A 61 24.86 -5.27 16.04
C ILE A 61 23.77 -5.93 15.22
N LEU A 62 23.65 -7.26 15.36
CA LEU A 62 22.53 -8.02 14.80
C LEU A 62 21.52 -8.23 15.91
N ALA A 63 20.39 -7.55 15.82
CA ALA A 63 19.39 -7.50 16.87
C ALA A 63 18.07 -8.15 16.42
N SER A 64 17.51 -9.05 17.23
CA SER A 64 16.23 -9.69 16.92
C SER A 64 15.44 -10.04 18.17
N THR A 65 14.11 -10.00 18.05
CA THR A 65 13.19 -10.47 19.08
C THR A 65 12.65 -11.83 18.68
N VAL A 66 12.87 -12.84 19.52
CA VAL A 66 12.31 -14.19 19.33
C VAL A 66 10.91 -14.23 19.92
N GLU A 67 9.94 -14.40 19.04
CA GLU A 67 8.51 -14.51 19.39
C GLU A 67 7.94 -15.92 19.17
N TRP A 68 8.67 -16.78 18.45
CA TRP A 68 8.26 -18.17 18.21
C TRP A 68 9.45 -19.14 18.19
N TYR A 69 9.91 -19.58 17.02
CA TYR A 69 10.90 -20.65 16.89
C TYR A 69 12.34 -20.15 16.65
N GLY A 70 12.53 -18.88 16.35
CA GLY A 70 13.86 -18.34 16.12
C GLY A 70 13.88 -16.89 15.67
N VAL A 71 15.01 -16.52 15.10
CA VAL A 71 15.31 -15.18 14.60
C VAL A 71 14.35 -14.79 13.46
N GLY A 72 13.93 -13.53 13.43
CA GLY A 72 13.01 -13.01 12.41
C GLY A 72 13.51 -13.16 10.97
N GLY A 73 12.59 -13.43 10.04
CA GLY A 73 12.90 -13.69 8.64
C GLY A 73 13.61 -12.55 7.91
N PHE A 74 13.34 -11.29 8.27
CA PHE A 74 14.05 -10.14 7.69
C PHE A 74 15.55 -10.14 8.04
N LEU A 75 15.92 -10.57 9.25
CA LEU A 75 17.32 -10.66 9.64
C LEU A 75 18.02 -11.82 8.93
N MET A 76 17.31 -12.92 8.68
CA MET A 76 17.82 -14.01 7.85
C MET A 76 18.03 -13.58 6.39
N GLN A 77 17.06 -12.85 5.81
CA GLN A 77 17.21 -12.26 4.48
C GLN A 77 18.39 -11.29 4.39
N LEU A 78 18.67 -10.53 5.46
CA LEU A 78 19.86 -9.67 5.54
C LEU A 78 21.15 -10.50 5.55
N LEU A 79 21.20 -11.59 6.31
CA LEU A 79 22.36 -12.47 6.34
C LEU A 79 22.61 -13.14 4.99
N ASP A 80 21.54 -13.52 4.27
CA ASP A 80 21.64 -14.00 2.89
C ASP A 80 22.17 -12.92 1.95
N ALA A 81 21.72 -11.66 2.12
CA ALA A 81 22.26 -10.54 1.36
C ALA A 81 23.74 -10.28 1.67
N PHE A 82 24.18 -10.39 2.92
CA PHE A 82 25.61 -10.32 3.27
C PHE A 82 26.40 -11.51 2.73
N TRP A 83 25.78 -12.69 2.63
CA TRP A 83 26.38 -13.85 2.01
C TRP A 83 26.60 -13.65 0.50
N LEU A 84 25.58 -13.18 -0.21
CA LEU A 84 25.59 -13.04 -1.66
C LEU A 84 26.36 -11.80 -2.13
N TYR A 85 26.13 -10.66 -1.46
CA TYR A 85 26.57 -9.35 -1.95
C TYR A 85 27.65 -8.69 -1.08
N GLY A 86 27.82 -9.14 0.16
CA GLY A 86 28.77 -8.55 1.09
C GLY A 86 30.23 -8.85 0.73
N ASP A 87 31.06 -7.79 0.76
CA ASP A 87 32.50 -7.88 0.59
C ASP A 87 33.14 -8.68 1.74
N LYS A 88 33.68 -9.86 1.42
CA LYS A 88 34.23 -10.80 2.40
C LYS A 88 35.51 -10.29 3.06
N GLU A 89 36.34 -9.54 2.33
CA GLU A 89 37.55 -8.96 2.89
C GLU A 89 37.17 -7.96 3.97
N LYS A 90 36.20 -7.09 3.66
CA LYS A 90 35.73 -6.10 4.62
C LYS A 90 35.03 -6.75 5.82
N ILE A 91 34.16 -7.73 5.60
CA ILE A 91 33.47 -8.45 6.67
C ILE A 91 34.46 -9.08 7.65
N SER A 92 35.63 -9.55 7.19
CA SER A 92 36.65 -10.17 8.05
C SER A 92 37.28 -9.24 9.10
N GLU A 93 37.15 -7.93 8.89
CA GLU A 93 37.61 -6.90 9.82
C GLU A 93 36.52 -6.43 10.78
N ILE A 94 35.25 -6.72 10.49
CA ILE A 94 34.09 -6.20 11.22
C ILE A 94 33.77 -7.08 12.42
N TYR A 95 33.65 -6.42 13.58
CA TYR A 95 33.17 -7.04 14.82
C TYR A 95 31.63 -7.06 14.85
N MET A 96 31.04 -8.17 15.28
CA MET A 96 29.57 -8.31 15.39
C MET A 96 29.17 -8.72 16.79
N MET A 97 28.21 -8.02 17.37
CA MET A 97 27.57 -8.39 18.62
C MET A 97 26.12 -8.82 18.36
N PRO A 98 25.73 -10.05 18.71
CA PRO A 98 24.34 -10.47 18.63
C PRO A 98 23.57 -9.98 19.86
N VAL A 99 22.40 -9.41 19.64
CA VAL A 99 21.48 -8.98 20.71
C VAL A 99 20.13 -9.64 20.46
N VAL A 100 19.75 -10.60 21.30
CA VAL A 100 18.53 -11.39 21.09
C VAL A 100 17.69 -11.43 22.36
N MET A 101 16.57 -10.72 22.36
CA MET A 101 15.58 -10.85 23.45
C MET A 101 14.44 -11.76 23.03
N SER A 102 13.72 -12.30 24.00
CA SER A 102 12.51 -13.07 23.74
C SER A 102 11.40 -12.71 24.73
N THR A 103 10.18 -12.77 24.24
CA THR A 103 8.95 -12.83 25.06
C THR A 103 8.50 -14.29 25.26
N THR A 104 9.29 -15.24 24.76
CA THR A 104 9.09 -16.69 24.84
C THR A 104 10.44 -17.40 24.96
N TYR A 105 10.54 -18.68 24.60
CA TYR A 105 11.78 -19.43 24.54
C TYR A 105 12.58 -19.19 23.24
N GLY A 106 13.88 -19.45 23.27
CA GLY A 106 14.72 -19.59 22.06
C GLY A 106 15.72 -18.46 21.82
N GLU A 107 15.85 -17.51 22.74
CA GLU A 107 16.79 -16.40 22.68
C GLU A 107 18.25 -16.86 22.61
N ARG A 108 18.60 -17.92 23.36
CA ARG A 108 19.96 -18.48 23.37
C ARG A 108 20.31 -19.13 22.04
N ASP A 109 19.35 -19.84 21.45
CA ASP A 109 19.54 -20.47 20.14
C ASP A 109 19.67 -19.40 19.07
N GLY A 110 18.79 -18.38 19.09
CA GLY A 110 18.88 -17.23 18.18
C GLY A 110 20.22 -16.50 18.25
N MET A 111 20.74 -16.25 19.46
CA MET A 111 22.07 -15.65 19.64
C MET A 111 23.18 -16.53 19.04
N THR A 112 23.09 -17.85 19.25
CA THR A 112 24.06 -18.82 18.72
C THR A 112 24.00 -18.89 17.19
N THR A 113 22.80 -18.85 16.61
CA THR A 113 22.59 -18.80 15.16
C THR A 113 23.23 -17.57 14.54
N LEU A 114 23.01 -16.38 15.12
CA LEU A 114 23.59 -15.13 14.61
C LEU A 114 25.12 -15.12 14.69
N SER A 115 25.70 -15.58 15.80
CA SER A 115 27.16 -15.75 15.94
C SER A 115 27.71 -16.69 14.87
N SER A 116 27.09 -17.86 14.71
CA SER A 116 27.54 -18.87 13.75
C SER A 116 27.45 -18.35 12.31
N ALA A 117 26.36 -17.66 11.96
CA ALA A 117 26.18 -17.07 10.63
C ALA A 117 27.28 -16.03 10.33
N TRP A 118 27.61 -15.17 11.30
CA TRP A 118 28.66 -14.17 11.11
C TRP A 118 30.06 -14.78 10.99
N GLU A 119 30.35 -15.85 11.74
CA GLU A 119 31.60 -16.62 11.57
C GLU A 119 31.70 -17.24 10.17
N ILE A 120 30.59 -17.80 9.66
CA ILE A 120 30.53 -18.37 8.31
C ILE A 120 30.74 -17.28 7.25
N LEU A 121 30.26 -16.05 7.49
CA LEU A 121 30.55 -14.88 6.67
C LEU A 121 32.02 -14.41 6.76
N SER A 122 32.82 -15.02 7.65
CA SER A 122 34.22 -14.74 7.94
C SER A 122 34.46 -13.51 8.82
N GLY A 123 33.43 -12.98 9.47
CA GLY A 123 33.55 -11.87 10.40
C GLY A 123 33.93 -12.28 11.83
N ARG A 124 34.08 -11.29 12.72
CA ARG A 124 34.54 -11.47 14.10
C ARG A 124 33.38 -11.39 15.09
N PRO A 125 32.78 -12.52 15.53
CA PRO A 125 31.73 -12.46 16.55
C PRO A 125 32.32 -12.02 17.90
N CYS A 126 31.54 -11.26 18.65
CA CYS A 126 31.82 -10.80 20.00
C CYS A 126 30.80 -11.40 20.97
N GLU A 127 31.10 -11.32 22.26
CA GLU A 127 30.16 -11.74 23.29
C GLU A 127 28.86 -10.92 23.19
N GLY A 128 27.75 -11.61 22.94
CA GLY A 128 26.43 -11.00 22.79
C GLY A 128 25.70 -10.71 24.10
N LEU A 129 24.44 -10.35 23.94
CA LEU A 129 23.46 -10.22 25.02
C LEU A 129 22.16 -10.93 24.61
N CYS A 130 21.68 -11.85 25.45
CA CYS A 130 20.37 -12.46 25.29
C CYS A 130 19.61 -12.53 26.60
N GLY A 131 18.27 -12.51 26.54
CA GLY A 131 17.44 -12.60 27.73
C GLY A 131 15.95 -12.74 27.43
N PHE A 132 15.25 -13.38 28.36
CA PHE A 132 13.80 -13.44 28.39
C PHE A 132 13.25 -12.24 29.16
N ILE A 133 12.34 -11.49 28.54
CA ILE A 133 11.66 -10.33 29.13
C ILE A 133 10.17 -10.48 28.85
N ASP A 134 9.39 -10.69 29.90
CA ASP A 134 7.92 -10.81 29.84
C ASP A 134 7.25 -9.45 29.58
N ASP A 135 7.76 -8.40 30.22
CA ASP A 135 7.25 -7.03 30.11
C ASP A 135 8.41 -6.02 30.09
N THR A 136 8.40 -5.11 29.12
CA THR A 136 9.40 -4.06 28.94
C THR A 136 9.49 -3.14 30.15
N ALA A 137 8.40 -2.92 30.89
CA ALA A 137 8.43 -2.08 32.09
C ALA A 137 9.36 -2.65 33.18
N THR A 138 9.56 -3.98 33.23
CA THR A 138 10.52 -4.59 34.16
C THR A 138 11.96 -4.24 33.81
N LEU A 139 12.25 -4.13 32.51
CA LEU A 139 13.55 -3.77 31.97
C LEU A 139 13.85 -2.28 32.18
N GLU A 140 12.82 -1.43 32.08
CA GLU A 140 12.91 0.01 32.34
C GLU A 140 13.11 0.36 33.81
N LYS A 141 12.51 -0.41 34.73
CA LYS A 141 12.58 -0.13 36.17
C LYS A 141 13.80 -0.75 36.84
N ASN A 142 14.41 -1.78 36.25
CA ASN A 142 15.52 -2.50 36.87
C ASN A 142 16.87 -1.89 36.50
N GLU A 143 17.45 -1.12 37.42
CA GLU A 143 18.78 -0.51 37.28
C GLU A 143 19.90 -1.54 37.06
N THR A 144 19.76 -2.76 37.57
CA THR A 144 20.76 -3.82 37.38
C THR A 144 20.82 -4.28 35.93
N TYR A 145 19.66 -4.35 35.25
CA TYR A 145 19.60 -4.71 33.84
C TYR A 145 20.12 -3.58 32.95
N LYS A 146 19.85 -2.32 33.30
CA LYS A 146 20.45 -1.17 32.61
C LYS A 146 21.98 -1.22 32.67
N ALA A 147 22.55 -1.40 33.87
CA ALA A 147 23.99 -1.51 34.06
C ALA A 147 24.59 -2.70 33.27
N LEU A 148 23.87 -3.81 33.12
CA LEU A 148 24.30 -4.94 32.30
C LEU A 148 24.36 -4.57 30.81
N ILE A 149 23.33 -3.89 30.29
CA ILE A 149 23.27 -3.43 28.89
C ILE A 149 24.40 -2.44 28.61
N GLU A 150 24.63 -1.47 29.51
CA GLU A 150 25.71 -0.49 29.41
C GLU A 150 27.08 -1.17 29.39
N LYS A 151 27.32 -2.12 30.31
CA LYS A 151 28.57 -2.89 30.34
C LYS A 151 28.80 -3.68 29.05
N LYS A 152 27.74 -4.19 28.43
CA LYS A 152 27.82 -4.88 27.14
C LYS A 152 28.13 -3.92 25.99
N ALA A 153 27.53 -2.73 25.97
CA ALA A 153 27.86 -1.70 24.99
C ALA A 153 29.32 -1.26 25.11
N GLU A 154 29.79 -0.98 26.34
CA GLU A 154 31.18 -0.61 26.60
C GLU A 154 32.16 -1.73 26.18
N TYR A 155 31.79 -2.99 26.41
CA TYR A 155 32.57 -4.14 25.96
C TYR A 155 32.74 -4.16 24.43
N LEU A 156 31.66 -3.91 23.66
CA LEU A 156 31.76 -3.82 22.19
C LEU A 156 32.66 -2.67 21.78
N TYR A 157 32.46 -1.49 22.36
CA TYR A 157 33.27 -0.30 22.10
C TYR A 157 34.76 -0.61 22.31
N ARG A 158 35.11 -1.18 23.47
CA ARG A 158 36.48 -1.53 23.81
C ARG A 158 37.07 -2.55 22.85
N THR A 159 36.29 -3.55 22.48
CA THR A 159 36.71 -4.63 21.59
C THR A 159 37.10 -4.09 20.21
N ILE A 160 36.28 -3.20 19.65
CA ILE A 160 36.55 -2.56 18.36
C ILE A 160 37.74 -1.59 18.47
N ASN A 161 37.73 -0.71 19.48
CA ASN A 161 38.76 0.32 19.66
C ASN A 161 40.15 -0.27 19.91
N GLN A 162 40.24 -1.37 20.67
CA GLN A 162 41.50 -2.08 20.95
C GLN A 162 41.86 -3.12 19.89
N LYS A 163 40.99 -3.36 18.89
CA LYS A 163 41.16 -4.38 17.85
C LYS A 163 41.51 -5.75 18.45
N LEU A 164 40.77 -6.18 19.47
CA LEU A 164 41.03 -7.45 20.15
C LEU A 164 41.01 -8.61 19.14
N SER A 165 42.01 -9.48 19.22
CA SER A 165 42.07 -10.68 18.39
C SER A 165 41.05 -11.70 18.87
N VAL A 166 40.32 -12.26 17.92
CA VAL A 166 39.40 -13.38 18.17
C VAL A 166 40.11 -14.66 17.74
N LEU A 167 39.97 -15.73 18.53
CA LEU A 167 40.51 -17.04 18.17
C LEU A 167 39.80 -17.57 16.91
N PRO A 168 40.50 -18.28 16.02
CA PRO A 168 39.89 -18.83 14.82
C PRO A 168 38.84 -19.89 15.18
N SER A 169 37.65 -19.80 14.59
CA SER A 169 36.60 -20.81 14.77
C SER A 169 36.70 -21.93 13.73
N SER A 170 36.11 -23.09 14.03
CA SER A 170 36.04 -24.23 13.10
C SER A 170 35.34 -23.85 11.79
N ASN A 171 34.29 -23.04 11.85
CA ASN A 171 33.56 -22.53 10.68
C ASN A 171 34.46 -21.72 9.75
N GLN A 172 35.32 -20.87 10.30
CA GLN A 172 36.31 -20.09 9.53
C GLN A 172 37.38 -21.00 8.91
N ALA A 173 37.79 -22.05 9.61
CA ALA A 173 38.82 -22.99 9.13
C ALA A 173 38.30 -23.90 8.00
N VAL A 174 37.05 -24.33 8.05
CA VAL A 174 36.43 -25.23 7.06
C VAL A 174 36.18 -24.51 5.73
N LYS A 175 35.77 -23.24 5.77
CA LYS A 175 35.53 -22.43 4.57
C LYS A 175 36.79 -22.31 3.68
N LYS A 176 37.96 -22.17 4.30
CA LYS A 176 39.27 -22.16 3.59
C LYS A 176 39.63 -23.49 2.92
N ARG A 177 39.01 -24.61 3.30
CA ARG A 177 39.31 -25.95 2.77
C ARG A 177 38.27 -26.50 1.78
N ILE A 178 37.00 -26.08 1.88
CA ILE A 178 35.88 -26.79 1.21
C ILE A 178 35.01 -25.87 0.32
N SER A 179 35.15 -24.55 0.36
CA SER A 179 34.33 -23.65 -0.47
C SER A 179 34.72 -23.67 -1.95
N MET A 180 34.29 -24.73 -2.66
CA MET A 180 34.09 -24.77 -4.11
C MET A 180 32.61 -24.45 -4.42
N THR A 181 32.11 -23.31 -3.96
CA THR A 181 30.84 -22.79 -4.48
C THR A 181 31.17 -21.97 -5.72
N LYS A 182 30.59 -22.33 -6.87
CA LYS A 182 30.63 -21.56 -8.13
C LYS A 182 29.86 -20.24 -7.99
N ALA A 183 30.15 -19.42 -6.98
CA ALA A 183 29.78 -18.02 -7.05
C ALA A 183 30.75 -17.39 -8.07
N PRO A 184 30.27 -16.65 -9.07
CA PRO A 184 31.18 -15.81 -9.84
C PRO A 184 31.88 -14.88 -8.85
N ASP A 185 33.22 -14.75 -8.97
CA ASP A 185 33.99 -13.74 -8.23
C ASP A 185 33.56 -12.37 -8.74
N LEU A 186 32.44 -11.88 -8.22
CA LEU A 186 31.92 -10.55 -8.51
C LEU A 186 32.82 -9.55 -7.81
N THR A 187 33.21 -8.52 -8.55
CA THR A 187 33.88 -7.37 -7.95
C THR A 187 32.93 -6.69 -6.94
N PRO A 188 33.45 -5.99 -5.92
CA PRO A 188 32.61 -5.27 -4.96
C PRO A 188 31.62 -4.30 -5.60
N GLN A 189 31.96 -3.77 -6.78
CA GLN A 189 31.12 -2.86 -7.58
C GLN A 189 29.97 -3.62 -8.28
N GLU A 190 30.25 -4.76 -8.91
CA GLU A 190 29.22 -5.61 -9.53
C GLU A 190 28.25 -6.15 -8.48
N SER A 191 28.80 -6.54 -7.32
CA SER A 191 28.03 -7.03 -6.19
C SER A 191 27.02 -5.99 -5.67
N GLU A 192 27.44 -4.73 -5.57
CA GLU A 192 26.56 -3.61 -5.17
C GLU A 192 25.48 -3.32 -6.22
N GLN A 193 25.85 -3.32 -7.51
CA GLN A 193 24.88 -3.13 -8.58
C GLN A 193 23.84 -4.24 -8.62
N LEU A 194 24.27 -5.49 -8.43
CA LEU A 194 23.37 -6.65 -8.32
C LEU A 194 22.50 -6.58 -7.07
N SER A 195 23.05 -6.12 -5.96
CA SER A 195 22.34 -5.90 -4.70
C SER A 195 21.26 -4.81 -4.85
N GLN A 196 21.56 -3.71 -5.54
CA GLN A 196 20.58 -2.67 -5.88
C GLN A 196 19.56 -3.15 -6.91
N TYR A 197 19.97 -3.96 -7.89
CA TYR A 197 19.06 -4.49 -8.91
C TYR A 197 18.12 -5.57 -8.36
N ALA A 198 18.60 -6.40 -7.42
CA ALA A 198 17.79 -7.39 -6.71
C ALA A 198 16.85 -6.75 -5.68
N SER A 199 17.20 -5.55 -5.20
CA SER A 199 16.28 -4.70 -4.44
C SER A 199 15.28 -4.11 -5.43
N ASP A 200 14.06 -4.64 -5.45
CA ASP A 200 13.04 -4.51 -6.50
C ASP A 200 12.43 -3.09 -6.66
N ASP A 201 13.22 -2.03 -6.45
CA ASP A 201 12.79 -0.63 -6.44
C ASP A 201 12.20 -0.20 -7.79
N ASN A 202 12.77 -0.67 -8.90
CA ASN A 202 12.24 -0.40 -10.24
C ASN A 202 10.88 -1.08 -10.48
N TYR A 203 10.67 -2.30 -9.97
CA TYR A 203 9.41 -3.01 -10.14
C TYR A 203 8.29 -2.33 -9.33
N VAL A 204 8.57 -1.93 -8.08
CA VAL A 204 7.57 -1.24 -7.24
C VAL A 204 7.26 0.16 -7.74
N GLN A 205 8.25 0.90 -8.25
CA GLN A 205 8.02 2.20 -8.90
C GLN A 205 7.19 2.03 -10.17
N LYS A 206 7.57 1.09 -11.05
CA LYS A 206 6.82 0.78 -12.26
C LYS A 206 5.40 0.31 -11.96
N GLN A 207 5.20 -0.48 -10.91
CA GLN A 207 3.86 -0.93 -10.51
C GLN A 207 3.00 0.23 -9.97
N LYS A 208 3.60 1.20 -9.27
CA LYS A 208 2.90 2.42 -8.84
C LYS A 208 2.56 3.32 -10.02
N GLU A 209 3.48 3.48 -10.98
CA GLU A 209 3.25 4.20 -12.22
C GLU A 209 2.17 3.51 -13.05
N ASP A 210 2.24 2.20 -13.24
CA ASP A 210 1.24 1.39 -13.92
C ASP A 210 -0.14 1.51 -13.24
N ILE A 211 -0.22 1.51 -11.91
CA ILE A 211 -1.48 1.73 -11.18
C ILE A 211 -2.01 3.16 -11.44
N GLN A 212 -1.14 4.16 -11.46
CA GLN A 212 -1.52 5.55 -11.75
C GLN A 212 -1.97 5.71 -13.20
N GLU A 213 -1.29 5.09 -14.16
CA GLU A 213 -1.67 5.03 -15.57
C GLU A 213 -2.98 4.28 -15.77
N LEU A 214 -3.17 3.12 -15.14
CA LEU A 214 -4.45 2.40 -15.17
C LEU A 214 -5.56 3.25 -14.56
N THR A 215 -5.30 3.96 -13.47
CA THR A 215 -6.28 4.85 -12.84
C THR A 215 -6.61 6.04 -13.73
N SER A 216 -5.63 6.61 -14.42
CA SER A 216 -5.84 7.72 -15.36
C SER A 216 -6.55 7.25 -16.64
N LEU A 217 -6.23 6.06 -17.14
CA LEU A 217 -6.93 5.37 -18.24
C LEU A 217 -8.36 5.01 -17.86
N PHE A 218 -8.61 4.51 -16.64
CA PHE A 218 -9.96 4.26 -16.14
C PHE A 218 -10.75 5.55 -15.95
N ARG A 219 -10.12 6.62 -15.44
CA ARG A 219 -10.73 7.94 -15.35
C ARG A 219 -11.03 8.51 -16.74
N SER A 220 -10.11 8.39 -17.69
CA SER A 220 -10.29 8.81 -19.09
C SER A 220 -11.39 8.01 -19.76
N ARG A 221 -11.40 6.68 -19.60
CA ARG A 221 -12.47 5.83 -20.14
C ARG A 221 -13.80 6.07 -19.46
N MET A 222 -13.85 6.40 -18.16
CA MET A 222 -15.08 6.85 -17.50
C MET A 222 -15.53 8.22 -18.02
N SER A 223 -14.63 9.17 -18.30
CA SER A 223 -15.02 10.42 -18.95
C SER A 223 -15.48 10.21 -20.40
N ASP A 224 -14.87 9.28 -21.13
CA ASP A 224 -15.23 8.94 -22.52
C ASP A 224 -16.52 8.11 -22.60
N THR A 225 -16.86 7.34 -21.55
CA THR A 225 -18.13 6.59 -21.47
C THR A 225 -19.26 7.34 -20.75
N VAL A 226 -18.99 8.52 -20.18
CA VAL A 226 -20.05 9.42 -19.66
C VAL A 226 -20.54 10.42 -20.74
N ALA A 227 -19.97 10.35 -21.95
CA ALA A 227 -20.40 11.13 -23.12
C ALA A 227 -21.39 10.40 -24.05
N THR A 228 -22.07 9.35 -23.60
CA THR A 228 -23.30 8.83 -24.25
C THR A 228 -24.47 9.00 -23.31
N SER A 229 -24.90 10.25 -23.14
CA SER A 229 -26.30 10.57 -22.89
C SER A 229 -26.71 11.49 -24.02
N ASP A 230 -26.64 10.98 -25.26
CA ASP A 230 -27.09 11.74 -26.42
C ASP A 230 -28.56 12.09 -26.20
N PRO A 231 -28.93 13.39 -26.19
CA PRO A 231 -30.32 13.83 -26.15
C PRO A 231 -31.16 13.20 -27.26
N ASP A 232 -30.52 12.86 -28.39
CA ASP A 232 -31.14 12.23 -29.56
C ASP A 232 -31.69 10.82 -29.25
N GLN A 233 -31.03 10.03 -28.37
CA GLN A 233 -31.52 8.69 -28.00
C GLN A 233 -32.84 8.76 -27.22
N TYR A 234 -33.03 9.81 -26.42
CA TYR A 234 -34.30 10.04 -25.73
C TYR A 234 -35.39 10.44 -26.73
N MET A 235 -35.07 11.28 -27.71
CA MET A 235 -36.00 11.73 -28.74
C MET A 235 -36.47 10.60 -29.64
N ASP A 236 -35.58 9.70 -30.04
CA ASP A 236 -35.92 8.53 -30.85
C ASP A 236 -36.83 7.55 -30.10
N ARG A 237 -36.55 7.30 -28.81
CA ARG A 237 -37.43 6.44 -27.99
C ARG A 237 -38.83 7.02 -27.78
N PHE A 238 -38.96 8.34 -27.63
CA PHE A 238 -40.27 8.99 -27.59
C PHE A 238 -41.00 8.87 -28.93
N ARG A 239 -40.29 8.91 -30.07
CA ARG A 239 -40.89 8.71 -31.40
C ARG A 239 -41.33 7.26 -31.64
N GLU A 240 -40.54 6.27 -31.23
CA GLU A 240 -40.83 4.85 -31.44
C GLU A 240 -42.06 4.36 -30.66
N LYS A 241 -42.23 4.82 -29.40
CA LYS A 241 -43.30 4.34 -28.51
C LYS A 241 -44.54 5.24 -28.51
N PHE A 242 -44.60 6.24 -29.40
CA PHE A 242 -45.75 7.14 -29.53
C PHE A 242 -46.95 6.44 -30.20
N ARG A 243 -48.11 6.46 -29.54
CA ARG A 243 -49.37 6.02 -30.14
C ARG A 243 -50.24 7.24 -30.50
N PRO A 244 -50.47 7.52 -31.80
CA PRO A 244 -51.25 8.68 -32.19
C PRO A 244 -52.71 8.51 -31.79
N ARG A 245 -53.26 9.52 -31.11
CA ARG A 245 -54.68 9.64 -30.78
C ARG A 245 -55.16 11.01 -31.23
N GLU A 246 -56.17 11.04 -32.10
CA GLU A 246 -56.62 12.28 -32.75
C GLU A 246 -57.35 13.25 -31.81
N ASP A 247 -57.76 12.78 -30.62
CA ASP A 247 -58.53 13.54 -29.62
C ASP A 247 -57.70 14.43 -28.67
N ILE A 248 -56.36 14.41 -28.75
CA ILE A 248 -55.50 15.09 -27.77
C ILE A 248 -54.56 16.07 -28.47
N LYS A 249 -54.75 17.37 -28.21
CA LYS A 249 -53.77 18.44 -28.49
C LYS A 249 -53.15 18.84 -27.16
N ALA A 250 -51.83 18.70 -27.03
CA ALA A 250 -51.15 18.99 -25.77
C ALA A 250 -49.67 19.35 -25.99
N SER A 251 -49.17 20.27 -25.17
CA SER A 251 -47.75 20.64 -25.10
C SER A 251 -47.13 20.27 -23.74
N TYR A 252 -46.06 19.49 -23.75
CA TYR A 252 -45.35 19.05 -22.56
C TYR A 252 -43.89 19.53 -22.59
N SER A 253 -43.38 20.02 -21.46
CA SER A 253 -41.96 20.29 -21.26
C SER A 253 -41.40 19.42 -20.12
N ILE A 254 -40.29 18.74 -20.38
CA ILE A 254 -39.57 17.93 -19.38
C ILE A 254 -38.19 18.54 -19.19
N THR A 255 -37.90 18.99 -17.97
CA THR A 255 -36.60 19.56 -17.59
C THR A 255 -35.87 18.61 -16.66
N VAL A 256 -34.64 18.22 -17.03
CA VAL A 256 -33.81 17.34 -16.20
C VAL A 256 -32.97 18.18 -15.24
N THR A 257 -33.16 18.02 -13.93
CA THR A 257 -32.54 18.89 -12.91
C THR A 257 -31.07 18.55 -12.60
N ASP A 258 -30.67 17.29 -12.78
CA ASP A 258 -29.36 16.76 -12.33
C ASP A 258 -28.24 16.95 -13.36
N LYS A 259 -28.59 17.19 -14.63
CA LYS A 259 -27.64 17.53 -15.71
C LYS A 259 -28.19 18.67 -16.56
N PRO A 260 -27.76 19.92 -16.33
CA PRO A 260 -28.24 21.08 -17.11
C PRO A 260 -27.82 21.04 -18.59
N GLN A 261 -26.90 20.15 -18.97
CA GLN A 261 -26.46 19.92 -20.36
C GLN A 261 -27.51 19.20 -21.23
N ILE A 262 -28.45 18.46 -20.63
CA ILE A 262 -29.50 17.70 -21.35
C ILE A 262 -30.66 18.63 -21.81
N GLY A 263 -30.71 19.87 -21.31
CA GLY A 263 -31.72 20.86 -21.72
C GLY A 263 -33.16 20.50 -21.32
N THR A 264 -34.12 21.22 -21.88
CA THR A 264 -35.56 20.94 -21.71
C THR A 264 -36.08 20.27 -22.97
N ILE A 265 -36.66 19.08 -22.82
CA ILE A 265 -37.30 18.34 -23.90
C ILE A 265 -38.73 18.86 -24.05
N LEU A 266 -39.07 19.39 -25.23
CA LEU A 266 -40.42 19.83 -25.59
C LEU A 266 -41.10 18.76 -26.44
N LEU A 267 -42.29 18.33 -26.02
CA LEU A 267 -43.15 17.38 -26.74
C LEU A 267 -44.44 18.11 -27.11
N THR A 268 -44.64 18.43 -28.38
CA THR A 268 -45.88 19.04 -28.88
C THR A 268 -46.67 18.03 -29.68
N ILE A 269 -47.92 17.79 -29.31
CA ILE A 269 -48.83 16.86 -29.98
C ILE A 269 -49.97 17.66 -30.59
N SER A 270 -50.14 17.55 -31.92
CA SER A 270 -51.24 18.18 -32.65
C SER A 270 -51.70 17.29 -33.80
N GLY A 271 -52.98 16.89 -33.78
CA GLY A 271 -53.62 16.14 -34.86
C GLY A 271 -52.96 14.78 -35.17
N GLY A 272 -52.57 14.03 -34.13
CA GLY A 272 -51.94 12.71 -34.30
C GLY A 272 -50.46 12.73 -34.68
N LYS A 273 -49.79 13.90 -34.72
CA LYS A 273 -48.34 14.01 -34.96
C LYS A 273 -47.62 14.53 -33.72
N LEU A 274 -46.52 13.85 -33.36
CA LEU A 274 -45.61 14.24 -32.29
C LEU A 274 -44.44 15.04 -32.89
N VAL A 275 -44.22 16.25 -32.39
CA VAL A 275 -43.03 17.05 -32.67
C VAL A 275 -42.21 17.15 -31.39
N CYS A 276 -41.05 16.49 -31.38
CA CYS A 276 -40.06 16.58 -30.30
C CYS A 276 -39.00 17.61 -30.69
N SER A 277 -38.77 18.61 -29.83
CA SER A 277 -37.68 19.59 -30.01
C SER A 277 -36.98 19.88 -28.69
N MET A 278 -35.68 20.14 -28.74
CA MET A 278 -34.91 20.60 -27.60
C MET A 278 -35.00 22.12 -27.51
N ALA A 279 -35.38 22.66 -26.36
CA ALA A 279 -35.41 24.10 -26.11
C ALA A 279 -34.43 24.49 -25.00
N LYS A 280 -33.79 25.65 -25.13
CA LYS A 280 -33.11 26.33 -24.01
C LYS A 280 -34.17 27.11 -23.23
N LYS A 281 -34.34 26.73 -21.96
CA LYS A 281 -35.16 27.33 -20.86
C LYS A 281 -36.24 28.35 -21.22
N ASP A 282 -37.41 28.13 -20.61
CA ASP A 282 -38.61 28.96 -20.57
C ASP A 282 -39.43 28.98 -21.87
N THR A 283 -40.14 27.87 -22.09
CA THR A 283 -41.35 27.87 -22.92
C THR A 283 -42.52 27.56 -22.01
N GLU A 284 -43.50 28.46 -21.94
CA GLU A 284 -44.77 28.18 -21.26
C GLU A 284 -45.47 27.05 -22.01
N CYS A 285 -45.57 25.89 -21.36
CA CYS A 285 -46.31 24.74 -21.88
C CYS A 285 -47.49 24.45 -20.97
N GLU A 286 -48.51 23.80 -21.51
CA GLU A 286 -49.71 23.40 -20.76
C GLU A 286 -49.38 22.45 -19.60
N VAL A 287 -48.28 21.69 -19.72
CA VAL A 287 -47.71 20.87 -18.63
C VAL A 287 -46.18 20.95 -18.65
N ALA A 288 -45.60 21.44 -17.56
CA ALA A 288 -44.17 21.46 -17.30
C ALA A 288 -43.79 20.50 -16.17
N MET A 289 -42.78 19.66 -16.41
CA MET A 289 -42.30 18.63 -15.50
C MET A 289 -40.80 18.78 -15.23
N GLN A 290 -40.40 18.58 -13.98
CA GLN A 290 -39.00 18.58 -13.54
C GLN A 290 -38.68 17.26 -12.84
N MET A 291 -37.62 16.58 -13.27
CA MET A 291 -37.20 15.28 -12.75
C MET A 291 -35.69 15.06 -12.85
N THR A 292 -35.15 14.08 -12.11
CA THR A 292 -33.74 13.66 -12.22
C THR A 292 -33.53 12.72 -13.41
N LYS A 293 -32.27 12.53 -13.84
CA LYS A 293 -31.95 11.60 -14.94
C LYS A 293 -32.38 10.17 -14.62
N GLU A 294 -32.14 9.73 -13.38
CA GLU A 294 -32.50 8.37 -12.92
C GLU A 294 -34.00 8.10 -13.07
N VAL A 295 -34.84 9.06 -12.67
CA VAL A 295 -36.31 8.97 -12.80
C VAL A 295 -36.72 8.93 -14.27
N LEU A 296 -36.07 9.72 -15.14
CA LEU A 296 -36.35 9.71 -16.57
C LEU A 296 -35.95 8.36 -17.21
N ASP A 297 -34.79 7.81 -16.86
CA ASP A 297 -34.33 6.51 -17.35
C ASP A 297 -35.27 5.38 -16.88
N ASP A 298 -35.73 5.40 -15.62
CA ASP A 298 -36.69 4.41 -15.09
C ASP A 298 -38.05 4.46 -15.82
N ILE A 299 -38.49 5.65 -16.23
CA ILE A 299 -39.73 5.80 -17.02
C ILE A 299 -39.52 5.29 -18.45
N MET A 300 -38.38 5.59 -19.06
CA MET A 300 -38.05 5.16 -20.43
C MET A 300 -37.84 3.65 -20.55
N VAL A 301 -37.46 2.97 -19.45
CA VAL A 301 -37.36 1.50 -19.35
C VAL A 301 -38.70 0.86 -18.96
N GLY A 302 -39.72 1.65 -18.61
CA GLY A 302 -41.05 1.14 -18.25
C GLY A 302 -41.16 0.63 -16.80
N ARG A 303 -40.17 0.87 -15.95
CA ARG A 303 -40.22 0.53 -14.51
C ARG A 303 -41.16 1.45 -13.73
N MET A 304 -41.41 2.63 -14.27
CA MET A 304 -42.25 3.66 -13.65
C MET A 304 -43.08 4.40 -14.71
N THR A 305 -44.23 4.93 -14.33
CA THR A 305 -45.06 5.78 -15.20
C THR A 305 -45.00 7.24 -14.75
N PHE A 306 -45.31 8.19 -15.63
CA PHE A 306 -45.28 9.61 -15.29
C PHE A 306 -46.29 9.93 -14.17
N GLN A 307 -47.47 9.28 -14.16
CA GLN A 307 -48.44 9.41 -13.08
C GLN A 307 -47.91 8.85 -11.76
N ARG A 308 -47.27 7.67 -11.76
CA ARG A 308 -46.74 7.05 -10.54
C ARG A 308 -45.60 7.87 -9.95
N ALA A 309 -44.70 8.34 -10.79
CA ALA A 309 -43.57 9.19 -10.38
C ALA A 309 -44.03 10.54 -9.79
N PHE A 310 -45.13 11.10 -10.33
CA PHE A 310 -45.77 12.27 -9.73
C PHE A 310 -46.39 11.95 -8.35
N MET A 311 -47.13 10.84 -8.23
CA MET A 311 -47.74 10.42 -6.95
C MET A 311 -46.72 10.11 -5.85
N THR A 312 -45.52 9.63 -6.21
CA THR A 312 -44.42 9.39 -5.28
C THR A 312 -43.63 10.65 -4.92
N GLY A 313 -43.95 11.81 -5.51
CA GLY A 313 -43.29 13.08 -5.25
C GLY A 313 -41.89 13.22 -5.86
N THR A 314 -41.48 12.30 -6.73
CA THR A 314 -40.16 12.30 -7.38
C THR A 314 -40.11 13.23 -8.61
N ILE A 315 -41.28 13.61 -9.15
CA ILE A 315 -41.42 14.61 -10.22
C ILE A 315 -42.16 15.84 -9.69
N ARG A 316 -41.66 17.03 -10.00
CA ARG A 316 -42.40 18.29 -9.79
C ARG A 316 -43.12 18.68 -11.08
N MET A 317 -44.43 18.91 -11.02
CA MET A 317 -45.24 19.32 -12.17
C MET A 317 -45.90 20.68 -11.93
N LYS A 318 -46.01 21.49 -13.00
CA LYS A 318 -46.93 22.63 -13.12
C LYS A 318 -47.76 22.48 -14.40
N GLY A 319 -49.09 22.43 -14.32
CA GLY A 319 -49.97 22.30 -15.50
C GLY A 319 -51.31 21.61 -15.24
N GLU A 320 -52.05 21.30 -16.31
CA GLU A 320 -53.36 20.63 -16.20
C GLU A 320 -53.24 19.11 -15.98
N PHE A 321 -53.76 18.62 -14.85
CA PHE A 321 -53.65 17.21 -14.44
C PHE A 321 -54.25 16.19 -15.42
N LYS A 322 -55.30 16.57 -16.15
CA LYS A 322 -55.93 15.69 -17.14
C LYS A 322 -54.99 15.36 -18.29
N LEU A 323 -54.17 16.34 -18.72
CA LEU A 323 -53.21 16.18 -19.81
C LEU A 323 -52.03 15.29 -19.38
N MET A 324 -51.56 15.36 -18.14
CA MET A 324 -50.55 14.39 -17.67
C MET A 324 -51.07 12.95 -17.67
N ARG A 325 -52.31 12.72 -17.21
CA ARG A 325 -52.88 11.36 -17.24
C ARG A 325 -52.97 10.82 -18.67
N SER A 326 -53.17 11.70 -19.64
CA SER A 326 -53.15 11.38 -21.07
C SER A 326 -51.74 11.08 -21.59
N LEU A 327 -50.67 11.59 -20.95
CA LEU A 327 -49.28 11.36 -21.35
C LEU A 327 -48.90 9.87 -21.21
N ASP A 328 -49.26 9.22 -20.10
CA ASP A 328 -49.08 7.77 -19.91
C ASP A 328 -49.89 6.94 -20.93
N GLN A 329 -50.96 7.50 -21.51
CA GLN A 329 -51.75 6.83 -22.56
C GLN A 329 -51.16 7.04 -23.97
N LEU A 330 -50.44 8.15 -24.17
CA LEU A 330 -49.79 8.52 -25.43
C LEU A 330 -48.44 7.80 -25.59
N PHE A 331 -47.75 7.54 -24.48
CA PHE A 331 -46.47 6.87 -24.45
C PHE A 331 -46.53 5.61 -23.57
N ASN A 332 -46.77 4.46 -24.18
CA ASN A 332 -46.79 3.20 -23.46
C ASN A 332 -45.38 2.60 -23.38
N PHE A 333 -44.66 2.92 -22.31
CA PHE A 333 -43.35 2.34 -22.01
C PHE A 333 -43.43 1.01 -21.23
N MET A 334 -44.60 0.67 -20.69
CA MET A 334 -44.83 -0.63 -20.07
C MET A 334 -45.10 -1.65 -21.18
N ASP A 335 -44.08 -2.40 -21.57
CA ASP A 335 -44.28 -3.63 -22.31
C ASP A 335 -45.03 -4.59 -21.38
N LYS A 336 -46.30 -4.88 -21.71
CA LYS A 336 -47.02 -6.01 -21.10
C LYS A 336 -46.31 -7.26 -21.60
N GLU A 337 -45.44 -7.84 -20.79
CA GLU A 337 -45.16 -9.27 -20.90
C GLU A 337 -46.49 -10.01 -20.77
N ILE A 338 -46.93 -10.63 -21.87
CA ILE A 338 -47.83 -11.78 -21.87
C ILE A 338 -47.04 -12.92 -22.51
#